data_AF-A0A3B8V140-F1
#
_entry.id   AF-A0A3B8V140-F1
#
_cell.length_a   1.000
_cell.length_b   1.000
_cell.length_c   1.000
_cell.angle_alpha   90.00
_cell.angle_beta   90.00
_cell.angle_gamma   90.00
#
_symmetry.space_group_name_H-M   'P 1'
#
loop_
_entity.id
_entity.type
_entity.pdbx_description
1 polymer ?
#
loop_
_entity_poly.entity_id
_entity_poly.type
_entity_poly.pdbx_seq_one_letter_code
_entity_poly.pdbx_strand_id
1 'polypeptide(L)' 'IGVSDVERNGHHYFRGLDHLSETVSSGLADRLPGLYATSDGLTRLRVDEGRLDLRGVVDGNGFGGFLGSIDSTD' A
#
# COMPACT_ATOMS: atom_id res chain seq x y z
N ILE A 1 22.65 -2.31 18.18
CA ILE A 1 21.85 -1.48 19.11
C ILE A 1 21.34 -2.37 20.22
N GLY A 2 21.93 -2.30 21.41
CA GLY A 2 21.59 -3.16 22.54
C GLY A 2 20.23 -2.78 23.13
N VAL A 3 19.22 -3.58 22.84
CA VAL A 3 17.89 -3.51 23.47
C VAL A 3 17.50 -4.97 23.78
N SER A 4 17.15 -5.25 25.04
CA SER A 4 16.91 -6.62 25.55
C SER A 4 15.64 -7.27 25.01
N ASP A 5 14.70 -6.45 24.55
CA ASP A 5 13.37 -6.89 24.13
C ASP A 5 12.99 -6.15 22.85
N VAL A 6 13.58 -6.58 21.74
CA VAL A 6 13.03 -6.25 20.43
C VAL A 6 11.95 -7.29 20.18
N GLU A 7 10.69 -6.90 20.31
CA GLU A 7 9.64 -7.60 19.56
C GLU A 7 10.13 -7.62 18.11
N ARG A 8 10.56 -8.79 17.64
CA ARG A 8 10.83 -8.99 16.23
C ARG A 8 9.47 -9.06 15.56
N ASN A 9 8.85 -7.91 15.35
CA ASN A 9 7.98 -7.73 14.21
C ASN A 9 8.80 -8.27 13.04
N GLY A 10 8.42 -9.45 12.54
CA GLY A 10 9.08 -10.09 11.42
C GLY A 10 8.95 -9.17 10.22
N HIS A 11 9.82 -8.19 10.11
CA HIS A 11 9.87 -7.24 9.01
C HIS A 11 10.45 -8.01 7.84
N HIS A 12 9.61 -8.84 7.21
CA HIS A 12 9.89 -9.38 5.92
C HIS A 12 9.93 -8.20 4.95
N TYR A 13 11.14 -7.72 4.67
CA TYR A 13 11.37 -6.72 3.65
C TYR A 13 11.27 -7.41 2.30
N PHE A 14 10.19 -7.14 1.59
CA PHE A 14 10.04 -7.56 0.20
C PHE A 14 10.52 -6.44 -0.72
N ARG A 15 11.16 -6.82 -1.81
CA ARG A 15 11.46 -5.87 -2.89
C ARG A 15 10.13 -5.51 -3.55
N GLY A 16 9.66 -4.26 -3.39
CA GLY A 16 8.38 -3.83 -3.92
C GLY A 16 7.23 -4.76 -3.53
N LEU A 17 6.49 -5.24 -4.53
CA LEU A 17 5.39 -6.20 -4.37
C LEU A 17 5.74 -7.62 -4.84
N ASP A 18 7.02 -8.00 -4.91
CA ASP A 18 7.49 -9.31 -5.42
C ASP A 18 6.96 -10.54 -4.66
N HIS A 19 6.40 -10.35 -3.47
CA HIS A 19 5.76 -11.43 -2.70
C HIS A 19 4.34 -11.76 -3.18
N LEU A 20 3.76 -10.90 -4.02
CA LEU A 20 2.45 -11.10 -4.64
C LEU A 20 2.63 -11.75 -6.01
N SER A 21 1.58 -12.39 -6.51
CA SER A 21 1.57 -12.85 -7.90
C SER A 21 1.61 -11.66 -8.87
N GLU A 22 2.13 -11.89 -10.07
CA GLU A 22 2.20 -10.89 -11.13
C GLU A 22 0.82 -10.30 -11.45
N THR A 23 -0.22 -11.15 -11.50
CA THR A 23 -1.60 -10.70 -11.75
C THR A 23 -2.09 -9.71 -10.70
N VAL A 24 -1.75 -9.94 -9.41
CA VAL A 24 -2.17 -9.04 -8.33
C VAL A 24 -1.36 -7.75 -8.35
N SER A 25 -0.05 -7.85 -8.50
CA SER A 25 0.84 -6.67 -8.47
C SER A 25 0.63 -5.75 -9.67
N SER A 26 0.55 -6.28 -10.89
CA SER A 26 0.16 -5.51 -12.09
C SER A 26 -1.25 -4.93 -11.95
N GLY A 27 -2.16 -5.72 -11.39
CA GLY A 27 -3.50 -5.28 -11.02
C GLY A 27 -3.49 -4.00 -10.20
N LEU A 28 -2.70 -3.95 -9.13
CA LEU A 28 -2.59 -2.78 -8.28
C LEU A 28 -2.04 -1.54 -9.00
N ALA A 29 -1.03 -1.71 -9.86
CA ALA A 29 -0.49 -0.60 -10.66
C ALA A 29 -1.53 0.01 -11.61
N ASP A 30 -2.37 -0.83 -12.23
CA ASP A 30 -3.43 -0.36 -13.13
C ASP A 30 -4.56 0.38 -12.39
N ARG A 31 -4.99 -0.14 -11.23
CA ARG A 31 -6.16 0.41 -10.50
C ARG A 31 -5.78 1.61 -9.63
N LEU A 32 -4.54 1.66 -9.15
CA LEU A 32 -4.03 2.71 -8.26
C LEU A 32 -2.73 3.31 -8.80
N PRO A 33 -2.72 3.91 -10.02
CA PRO A 33 -1.50 4.38 -10.68
C PRO A 33 -0.81 5.56 -9.98
N GLY A 34 -1.53 6.26 -9.09
CA GLY A 34 -0.95 7.27 -8.20
C GLY A 34 -0.14 6.65 -7.05
N LEU A 35 -0.51 5.44 -6.61
CA LEU A 35 0.08 4.77 -5.45
C LEU A 35 1.13 3.72 -5.83
N TYR A 36 0.94 3.03 -6.95
CA TYR A 36 1.85 1.98 -7.42
C TYR A 36 2.31 2.25 -8.85
N ALA A 37 3.55 1.88 -9.13
CA ALA A 37 4.12 1.96 -10.46
C ALA A 37 5.01 0.74 -10.74
N THR A 38 5.01 0.30 -11.99
CA THR A 38 5.92 -0.73 -12.49
C THR A 38 7.13 -0.06 -13.14
N SER A 39 8.32 -0.38 -12.65
CA SER A 39 9.59 0.05 -13.22
C SER A 39 10.60 -1.07 -13.08
N ASP A 40 11.41 -1.31 -14.11
CA ASP A 40 12.43 -2.37 -14.11
C ASP A 40 11.85 -3.77 -13.80
N GLY A 41 10.64 -4.06 -14.30
CA GLY A 41 9.93 -5.32 -14.09
C GLY A 41 9.37 -5.51 -12.68
N LEU A 42 9.45 -4.49 -11.82
CA LEU A 42 9.01 -4.53 -10.44
C LEU A 42 7.86 -3.55 -10.20
N THR A 43 6.74 -4.03 -9.68
CA THR A 43 5.71 -3.15 -9.12
C THR A 43 6.12 -2.73 -7.71
N ARG A 44 6.09 -1.43 -7.44
CA ARG A 44 6.46 -0.84 -6.13
C ARG A 44 5.61 0.38 -5.80
N LEU A 45 5.67 0.79 -4.54
CA LEU A 45 5.09 2.03 -4.08
C LEU A 45 5.70 3.20 -4.87
N ARG A 46 4.84 4.05 -5.41
CA ARG A 46 5.22 5.30 -6.05
C ARG A 46 5.42 6.35 -4.97
N VAL A 47 6.65 6.81 -4.83
CA VAL A 47 7.03 7.85 -3.87
C VAL A 47 7.62 9.01 -4.66
N ASP A 48 6.85 10.09 -4.76
CA ASP A 48 7.28 11.31 -5.45
C ASP A 48 7.55 12.37 -4.40
N GLU A 49 8.79 12.88 -4.35
CA GLU A 49 9.22 13.91 -3.38
C GLU A 49 8.94 13.55 -1.91
N GLY A 50 9.06 12.27 -1.56
CA GLY A 50 8.77 11.76 -0.22
C GLY A 50 7.27 11.71 0.12
N ARG A 51 6.40 11.82 -0.89
CA ARG A 51 4.94 11.79 -0.73
C ARG A 51 4.32 10.58 -1.42
N LEU A 52 3.17 10.17 -0.91
CA LEU A 52 2.30 9.15 -1.48
C LEU A 52 1.00 9.80 -1.97
N ASP A 53 0.51 9.34 -3.11
CA ASP A 53 -0.84 9.69 -3.57
C ASP A 53 -1.84 8.61 -3.16
N LEU A 54 -2.63 8.90 -2.13
CA LEU A 54 -3.61 7.99 -1.55
C LEU A 54 -5.04 8.22 -2.07
N ARG A 55 -5.25 9.18 -2.98
CA ARG A 55 -6.60 9.59 -3.43
C ARG A 55 -7.40 8.41 -3.97
N GLY A 56 -6.79 7.56 -4.80
CA GLY A 56 -7.46 6.37 -5.34
C GLY A 56 -7.93 5.36 -4.29
N VAL A 57 -7.36 5.39 -3.07
CA VAL A 57 -7.79 4.56 -1.94
C VAL A 57 -8.83 5.30 -1.10
N VAL A 58 -8.56 6.57 -0.76
CA VAL A 58 -9.37 7.38 0.17
C VAL A 58 -10.71 7.79 -0.46
N ASP A 59 -10.70 8.13 -1.74
CA ASP A 59 -11.90 8.58 -2.48
C ASP A 59 -12.71 7.38 -3.01
N GLY A 60 -12.20 6.16 -2.83
CA GLY A 60 -12.86 4.93 -3.23
C GLY A 60 -13.88 4.43 -2.20
N ASN A 61 -14.73 3.50 -2.64
CA ASN A 61 -15.61 2.77 -1.73
C ASN A 61 -14.85 1.56 -1.14
N GLY A 62 -14.69 1.53 0.18
CA GLY A 62 -14.10 0.40 0.89
C GLY A 62 -15.16 -0.65 1.25
N PHE A 63 -14.73 -1.72 1.92
CA PHE A 63 -15.65 -2.73 2.46
C PHE A 63 -16.69 -2.11 3.41
N GLY A 64 -16.31 -1.09 4.19
CA GLY A 64 -17.18 -0.39 5.13
C GLY A 64 -17.96 0.79 4.54
N GLY A 65 -17.89 1.04 3.23
CA GLY A 65 -18.44 2.26 2.63
C GLY A 65 -17.35 3.25 2.20
N PHE A 66 -17.79 4.42 1.72
CA PHE A 66 -16.90 5.55 1.46
C PHE A 66 -16.42 6.16 2.78
N LEU A 67 -15.24 6.79 2.78
CA LEU A 67 -14.70 7.36 4.02
C LEU A 67 -15.64 8.45 4.59
N GLY A 68 -15.99 8.32 5.87
CA GLY A 68 -16.96 9.19 6.54
C GLY A 68 -18.42 8.74 6.42
N SER A 69 -18.69 7.57 5.83
CA SER A 69 -20.05 7.00 5.78
C SER A 69 -20.55 6.45 7.11
N ILE A 70 -19.68 6.33 8.12
CA ILE A 70 -20.02 5.83 9.45
C ILE A 70 -19.97 7.02 10.42
N ASP A 71 -21.12 7.52 10.83
CA ASP A 71 -21.23 8.52 11.88
C ASP A 71 -20.88 7.88 13.23
N SER A 72 -20.06 8.57 14.04
CA SER A 72 -19.51 8.05 15.31
C SER A 72 -20.52 8.06 16.47
N THR A 73 -21.82 8.16 16.19
CA THR A 73 -22.89 8.37 17.18
C THR A 73 -23.71 7.14 17.53
N ASP A 74 -23.35 5.95 17.03
CA ASP A 74 -23.94 4.67 17.46
C ASP A 74 -23.06 3.94 18.50
#